data_AF-A0A7S7AIH6-F1
#
_entry.id   AF-A0A7S7AIH6-F1
#
_cell.length_a   1.000
_cell.length_b   1.000
_cell.length_c   1.000
_cell.angle_alpha   90.00
_cell.angle_beta   90.00
_cell.angle_gamma   90.00
#
_symmetry.space_group_name_H-M   'P 1'
#
loop_
_entity.id
_entity.type
_entity.pdbx_description
1 polymer ?
#
loop_
_entity_poly.entity_id
_entity_poly.type
_entity_poly.pdbx_seq_one_letter_code
_entity_poly.pdbx_strand_id
1 'polypeptide(L)'
;MHLLRPLAYISVLLSAVLIGACSSQNDKNAEQSTHKTQQSSEAVMKELKTKPIQNFPSTPKDAADITLLDEYQEKFDAMNEALEADLEKMDAEGTLTEEIDQQRKRDSIQSALNMLKELDLKTEQGRYIQGLLYQYWENQAKAFDSKMQTKDQANNPAESVRGMSDLLSAEAQLDHWKTKTTP
;
A
#
# COMPACT_ATOMS: atom_id res chain seq x y z
N MET A 1 35.39 -8.17 47.97
CA MET A 1 34.86 -7.23 46.96
C MET A 1 34.86 -7.94 45.62
N HIS A 2 33.68 -7.99 44.99
CA HIS A 2 33.35 -8.39 43.61
C HIS A 2 33.73 -9.82 43.16
N LEU A 3 32.83 -10.79 43.37
CA LEU A 3 31.71 -11.21 42.49
C LEU A 3 32.17 -12.17 41.37
N LEU A 4 32.03 -13.46 41.68
CA LEU A 4 32.00 -14.56 40.72
C LEU A 4 30.90 -14.31 39.69
N ARG A 5 31.26 -14.31 38.40
CA ARG A 5 30.32 -14.41 37.27
C ARG A 5 30.27 -15.88 36.82
N PRO A 6 29.12 -16.56 36.87
CA PRO A 6 29.02 -17.94 36.42
C PRO A 6 28.76 -18.03 34.90
N LEU A 7 29.43 -19.02 34.33
CA LEU A 7 29.12 -19.90 33.20
C LEU A 7 28.22 -19.37 32.07
N ALA A 8 28.84 -19.36 30.89
CA ALA A 8 28.21 -19.48 29.59
C ALA A 8 27.30 -20.72 29.51
N TYR A 9 26.07 -20.52 29.06
CA TYR A 9 25.24 -21.57 28.47
C TYR A 9 24.81 -21.10 27.08
N ILE A 10 25.51 -21.60 26.07
CA ILE A 10 25.10 -21.56 24.68
C ILE A 10 24.01 -22.62 24.53
N SER A 11 22.74 -22.21 24.53
CA SER A 11 21.62 -23.07 24.18
C SER A 11 21.36 -22.96 22.67
N VAL A 12 21.97 -23.85 21.89
CA VAL A 12 21.57 -24.11 20.49
C VAL A 12 20.29 -24.93 20.53
N LEU A 13 19.16 -24.30 20.23
CA LEU A 13 17.89 -24.99 19.98
C LEU A 13 17.83 -25.36 18.50
N LEU A 14 18.23 -26.60 18.21
CA LEU A 14 17.96 -27.28 16.95
C LEU A 14 16.49 -27.72 16.94
N SER A 15 15.62 -26.95 16.29
CA SER A 15 14.23 -27.38 16.07
C SER A 15 14.21 -28.42 14.95
N ALA A 16 13.97 -29.68 15.33
CA ALA A 16 13.71 -30.76 14.39
C ALA A 16 12.42 -30.46 13.61
N VAL A 17 12.53 -30.37 12.29
CA VAL A 17 11.38 -30.39 11.37
C VAL A 17 10.85 -31.82 11.36
N LEU A 18 9.70 -32.05 12.00
CA LEU A 18 8.92 -33.27 11.81
C LEU A 18 8.16 -33.14 10.49
N ILE A 19 8.68 -33.78 9.44
CA ILE A 19 7.93 -34.02 8.21
C ILE A 19 6.90 -35.11 8.51
N GLY A 20 5.68 -34.69 8.82
CA GLY A 20 4.51 -35.57 8.83
C GLY A 20 4.10 -35.92 7.41
N ALA A 21 4.59 -37.05 6.89
CA ALA A 21 4.00 -37.70 5.74
C ALA A 21 2.77 -38.49 6.21
N CYS A 22 1.60 -37.87 6.18
CA CYS A 22 0.33 -38.59 6.31
C CYS A 22 -0.10 -39.07 4.92
N SER A 23 -0.18 -40.39 4.80
CA SER A 23 -0.69 -41.14 3.65
C SER A 23 -2.16 -40.84 3.34
N SER A 24 -2.49 -41.02 2.07
CA SER A 24 -3.80 -40.88 1.42
C SER A 24 -4.97 -41.48 2.21
N GLN A 25 -6.13 -40.82 2.17
CA GLN A 25 -7.36 -41.32 1.52
C GLN A 25 -8.62 -40.56 2.01
N ASN A 26 -8.97 -39.45 1.35
CA ASN A 26 -10.34 -39.13 0.90
C ASN A 26 -10.41 -37.79 0.14
N ASP A 27 -9.75 -37.69 -1.01
CA ASP A 27 -9.86 -36.50 -1.86
C ASP A 27 -10.93 -36.70 -2.94
N LYS A 28 -12.13 -36.21 -2.64
CA LYS A 28 -13.12 -35.84 -3.68
C LYS A 28 -13.59 -34.39 -3.58
N ASN A 29 -12.90 -33.53 -2.82
CA ASN A 29 -13.23 -32.10 -2.71
C ASN A 29 -11.98 -31.18 -2.63
N ALA A 30 -10.81 -31.61 -3.12
CA ALA A 30 -9.58 -30.80 -3.08
C ALA A 30 -9.34 -29.92 -4.33
N GLU A 31 -10.15 -30.07 -5.40
CA GLU A 31 -9.91 -29.35 -6.66
C GLU A 31 -10.53 -27.94 -6.71
N GLN A 32 -11.57 -27.65 -5.92
CA GLN A 32 -12.21 -26.32 -5.93
C GLN A 32 -11.53 -25.29 -5.02
N SER A 33 -10.88 -25.72 -3.94
CA SER A 33 -10.25 -24.82 -2.95
C SER A 33 -8.87 -24.36 -3.42
N THR A 34 -8.09 -25.26 -4.03
CA THR A 34 -6.72 -24.97 -4.51
C THR A 34 -6.72 -23.96 -5.67
N HIS A 35 -7.69 -24.08 -6.60
CA HIS A 35 -7.81 -23.19 -7.75
C HIS A 35 -8.20 -21.74 -7.37
N LYS A 36 -9.10 -21.56 -6.39
CA LYS A 36 -9.48 -20.22 -5.92
C LYS A 36 -8.34 -19.51 -5.19
N THR A 37 -7.56 -20.24 -4.38
CA THR A 37 -6.42 -19.68 -3.65
C THR A 37 -5.26 -19.31 -4.59
N GLN A 38 -4.94 -20.14 -5.58
CA GLN A 38 -3.91 -19.81 -6.58
C GLN A 38 -4.29 -18.60 -7.45
N GLN A 39 -5.55 -18.54 -7.92
CA GLN A 39 -6.05 -17.43 -8.73
C GLN A 39 -6.08 -16.10 -7.94
N SER A 40 -6.38 -16.13 -6.65
CA SER A 40 -6.31 -14.94 -5.78
C SER A 40 -4.88 -14.45 -5.57
N SER A 41 -3.92 -15.38 -5.37
CA SER A 41 -2.50 -15.04 -5.22
C SER A 41 -1.91 -14.41 -6.48
N GLU A 42 -2.19 -14.97 -7.66
CA GLU A 42 -1.74 -14.40 -8.93
C GLU A 42 -2.31 -13.00 -9.20
N ALA A 43 -3.60 -12.79 -8.87
CA ALA A 43 -4.24 -11.48 -8.99
C ALA A 43 -3.59 -10.44 -8.06
N VAL A 44 -3.32 -10.79 -6.80
CA VAL A 44 -2.60 -9.91 -5.87
C VAL A 44 -1.20 -9.60 -6.38
N MET A 45 -0.42 -10.60 -6.81
CA MET A 45 0.93 -10.39 -7.33
C MET A 45 0.95 -9.48 -8.57
N LYS A 46 -0.06 -9.58 -9.42
CA LYS A 46 -0.22 -8.69 -10.57
C LYS A 46 -0.44 -7.24 -10.13
N GLU A 47 -1.27 -7.01 -9.12
CA GLU A 47 -1.54 -5.68 -8.59
C GLU A 47 -0.33 -5.07 -7.85
N LEU A 48 0.65 -5.87 -7.43
CA LEU A 48 1.87 -5.38 -6.78
C LEU A 48 3.05 -5.16 -7.75
N LYS A 49 2.89 -5.53 -9.02
CA LYS A 49 3.99 -5.45 -9.99
C LYS A 49 4.20 -4.01 -10.47
N THR A 50 5.39 -3.46 -10.21
CA THR A 50 5.76 -2.13 -10.70
C THR A 50 5.99 -2.11 -12.22
N LYS A 51 5.72 -0.95 -12.82
CA LYS A 51 6.09 -0.66 -14.21
C LYS A 51 7.61 -0.42 -14.29
N PRO A 52 8.26 -0.71 -15.43
CA PRO A 52 9.66 -0.35 -15.63
C PRO A 52 9.87 1.16 -15.50
N ILE A 53 10.98 1.54 -14.85
CA ILE A 53 11.41 2.94 -14.73
C ILE A 53 11.52 3.57 -16.12
N GLN A 54 10.84 4.70 -16.29
CA GLN A 54 10.89 5.50 -17.50
C GLN A 54 12.09 6.45 -17.45
N ASN A 55 12.73 6.66 -18.59
CA ASN A 55 13.82 7.63 -18.73
C ASN A 55 13.27 8.94 -19.28
N PHE A 56 13.49 10.02 -18.52
CA PHE A 56 13.20 11.38 -18.94
C PHE A 56 14.50 12.19 -18.98
N PRO A 57 14.58 13.24 -19.82
CA PRO A 57 15.72 14.14 -19.81
C PRO A 57 15.76 14.92 -18.49
N SER A 58 16.96 15.13 -17.94
CA SER A 58 17.15 16.01 -16.80
C SER A 58 16.81 17.44 -17.16
N THR A 59 16.17 18.15 -16.23
CA THR A 59 15.79 19.55 -16.43
C THR A 59 16.19 20.44 -15.25
N PRO A 60 16.35 21.77 -15.46
CA PRO A 60 16.56 22.70 -14.35
C PRO A 60 15.39 22.80 -13.35
N LYS A 61 14.23 22.18 -13.65
CA LYS A 61 13.04 22.20 -12.80
C LYS A 61 12.88 20.92 -11.98
N ASP A 62 13.75 19.93 -12.17
CA ASP A 62 13.64 18.63 -11.51
C ASP A 62 13.57 18.75 -9.99
N ALA A 63 14.50 19.51 -9.38
CA ALA A 63 14.52 19.71 -7.93
C ALA A 63 13.21 20.33 -7.40
N ALA A 64 12.62 21.29 -8.13
CA ALA A 64 11.39 21.94 -7.70
C ALA A 64 10.18 21.00 -7.77
N ASP A 65 10.06 20.23 -8.86
CA ASP A 65 8.98 19.24 -9.01
C ASP A 65 9.11 18.10 -8.00
N ILE A 66 10.33 17.62 -7.71
CA ILE A 66 10.60 16.63 -6.66
C ILE A 66 10.12 17.16 -5.30
N THR A 67 10.45 18.42 -4.95
CA THR A 67 9.97 19.04 -3.70
C THR A 67 8.45 19.08 -3.64
N LEU A 68 7.76 19.44 -4.72
CA LEU A 68 6.29 19.46 -4.75
C LEU A 68 5.67 18.07 -4.53
N LEU A 69 6.30 17.02 -5.06
CA LEU A 69 5.85 15.63 -4.87
C LEU A 69 6.12 15.14 -3.44
N ASP A 70 7.25 15.54 -2.85
CA ASP A 70 7.57 15.21 -1.45
C ASP A 70 6.63 15.91 -0.48
N GLU A 71 6.39 17.21 -0.68
CA GLU A 71 5.42 17.97 0.12
C GLU A 71 4.00 17.41 -0.02
N TYR A 72 3.63 16.89 -1.18
CA TYR A 72 2.36 16.20 -1.36
C TYR A 72 2.27 14.96 -0.47
N GLN A 73 3.31 14.11 -0.47
CA GLN A 73 3.36 12.90 0.33
C GLN A 73 3.30 13.24 1.83
N GLU A 74 4.11 14.20 2.28
CA GLU A 74 4.13 14.65 3.68
C GLU A 74 2.76 15.16 4.13
N LYS A 75 2.08 15.98 3.31
CA LYS A 75 0.72 16.47 3.62
C LYS A 75 -0.30 15.35 3.68
N PHE A 76 -0.20 14.38 2.77
CA PHE A 76 -1.08 13.22 2.77
C PHE A 76 -0.90 12.36 4.03
N ASP A 77 0.35 12.06 4.40
CA ASP A 77 0.66 11.27 5.59
C ASP A 77 0.17 11.96 6.85
N ALA A 78 0.44 13.25 7.01
CA ALA A 78 -0.04 14.03 8.16
C ALA A 78 -1.59 14.07 8.25
N MET A 79 -2.27 14.18 7.11
CA MET A 79 -3.74 14.11 7.06
C MET A 79 -4.25 12.73 7.48
N ASN A 80 -3.58 11.66 7.05
CA ASN A 80 -3.98 10.30 7.39
C ASN A 80 -3.72 9.97 8.86
N GLU A 81 -2.57 10.37 9.41
CA GLU A 81 -2.28 10.24 10.85
C GLU A 81 -3.32 10.97 11.71
N ALA A 82 -3.68 12.20 11.32
CA ALA A 82 -4.72 12.96 12.01
C ALA A 82 -6.09 12.28 11.92
N LEU A 83 -6.42 11.73 10.75
CA LEU A 83 -7.66 10.97 10.55
C LEU A 83 -7.69 9.72 11.43
N GLU A 84 -6.60 8.95 11.47
CA GLU A 84 -6.50 7.74 12.29
C GLU A 84 -6.69 8.07 13.78
N ALA A 85 -6.03 9.11 14.29
CA ALA A 85 -6.21 9.57 15.66
C ALA A 85 -7.66 9.99 15.97
N ASP A 86 -8.32 10.68 15.04
CA ASP A 86 -9.73 11.08 15.18
C ASP A 86 -10.67 9.86 15.20
N LEU A 87 -10.41 8.85 14.36
CA LEU A 87 -11.18 7.61 14.32
C LEU A 87 -11.01 6.80 15.61
N GLU A 88 -9.78 6.64 16.10
CA GLU A 88 -9.49 5.98 17.37
C GLU A 88 -10.20 6.67 18.55
N LYS A 89 -10.21 7.99 18.56
CA LYS A 89 -10.93 8.77 19.58
C LYS A 89 -12.44 8.52 19.51
N MET A 90 -13.02 8.56 18.31
CA MET A 90 -14.46 8.29 18.13
C MET A 90 -14.85 6.87 18.56
N ASP A 91 -13.99 5.89 18.29
CA ASP A 91 -14.18 4.50 18.74
C ASP A 91 -14.16 4.40 20.27
N ALA A 92 -13.17 5.02 20.91
CA ALA A 92 -13.07 5.06 22.37
C ALA A 92 -14.26 5.77 23.05
N GLU A 93 -14.85 6.77 22.39
CA GLU A 93 -16.04 7.48 22.85
C GLU A 93 -17.36 6.75 22.51
N GLY A 94 -17.30 5.65 21.74
CA GLY A 94 -18.49 4.90 21.29
C GLY A 94 -19.34 5.66 20.27
N THR A 95 -18.76 6.64 19.59
CA THR A 95 -19.43 7.51 18.60
C THR A 95 -19.10 7.13 17.16
N LEU A 96 -18.09 6.29 16.95
CA LEU A 96 -17.74 5.78 15.62
C LEU A 96 -18.84 4.87 15.09
N THR A 97 -19.49 5.31 14.01
CA THR A 97 -20.43 4.49 13.24
C THR A 97 -19.81 4.09 11.90
N GLU A 98 -20.32 3.02 11.30
CA GLU A 98 -19.88 2.58 9.97
C GLU A 98 -20.06 3.68 8.91
N GLU A 99 -21.14 4.46 8.98
CA GLU A 99 -21.40 5.60 8.09
C GLU A 99 -20.30 6.68 8.24
N ILE A 100 -19.88 6.98 9.47
CA ILE A 100 -18.82 7.96 9.74
C ILE A 100 -17.48 7.45 9.21
N ASP A 101 -17.10 6.21 9.53
CA ASP A 101 -15.86 5.61 9.04
C ASP A 101 -15.80 5.62 7.50
N GLN A 102 -16.91 5.24 6.85
CA GLN A 102 -16.99 5.23 5.40
C GLN A 102 -16.90 6.65 4.80
N GLN A 103 -17.59 7.63 5.37
CA GLN A 103 -17.51 9.01 4.93
C GLN A 103 -16.08 9.56 5.05
N ARG A 104 -15.42 9.31 6.17
CA ARG A 104 -14.04 9.76 6.39
C ARG A 104 -13.05 9.16 5.40
N LYS A 105 -13.20 7.88 5.05
CA LYS A 105 -12.39 7.22 4.02
C LYS A 105 -12.60 7.86 2.64
N ARG A 106 -13.85 8.16 2.25
CA ARG A 106 -14.13 8.89 0.99
C ARG A 106 -13.47 10.26 0.97
N ASP A 107 -13.58 11.00 2.07
CA ASP A 107 -13.04 12.35 2.18
C ASP A 107 -11.50 12.35 2.09
N SER A 108 -10.83 11.34 2.66
CA SER A 108 -9.38 11.16 2.54
C SER A 108 -8.96 10.93 1.09
N ILE A 109 -9.63 10.01 0.37
CA ILE A 109 -9.38 9.74 -1.05
C ILE A 109 -9.58 11.01 -1.91
N GLN A 110 -10.66 11.75 -1.65
CA GLN A 110 -10.96 12.97 -2.41
C GLN A 110 -9.94 14.08 -2.12
N SER A 111 -9.49 14.20 -0.87
CA SER A 111 -8.45 15.15 -0.47
C SER A 111 -7.13 14.83 -1.17
N ALA A 112 -6.73 13.56 -1.22
CA ALA A 112 -5.54 13.13 -1.95
C ALA A 112 -5.62 13.47 -3.46
N LEU A 113 -6.77 13.25 -4.10
CA LEU A 113 -6.99 13.61 -5.50
C LEU A 113 -6.94 15.13 -5.74
N ASN A 114 -7.51 15.92 -4.84
CA ASN A 114 -7.52 17.37 -4.97
C ASN A 114 -6.11 17.96 -4.81
N MET A 115 -5.38 17.53 -3.78
CA MET A 115 -3.98 17.94 -3.59
C MET A 115 -3.11 17.58 -4.79
N LEU A 116 -3.28 16.38 -5.37
CA LEU A 116 -2.56 16.00 -6.59
C LEU A 116 -2.86 16.92 -7.76
N LYS A 117 -4.13 17.27 -8.00
CA LYS A 117 -4.53 18.13 -9.12
C LYS A 117 -3.96 19.55 -9.01
N GLU A 118 -3.71 20.01 -7.79
CA GLU A 118 -3.17 21.33 -7.50
C GLU A 118 -1.64 21.41 -7.71
N LEU A 119 -0.95 20.26 -7.83
CA LEU A 119 0.49 20.25 -8.10
C LEU A 119 0.79 20.83 -9.49
N ASP A 120 1.53 21.92 -9.50
CA ASP A 120 1.96 22.63 -10.71
C ASP A 120 3.31 22.13 -11.24
N LEU A 121 3.37 20.84 -11.59
CA LEU A 121 4.59 20.15 -12.02
C LEU A 121 5.01 20.56 -13.44
N LYS A 122 6.25 21.05 -13.58
CA LYS A 122 6.76 21.63 -14.82
C LYS A 122 7.43 20.62 -15.74
N THR A 123 7.94 19.53 -15.19
CA THR A 123 8.66 18.49 -15.93
C THR A 123 7.71 17.41 -16.45
N GLU A 124 8.13 16.72 -17.51
CA GLU A 124 7.40 15.55 -18.01
C GLU A 124 7.42 14.39 -17.00
N GLN A 125 8.56 14.21 -16.31
CA GLN A 125 8.72 13.19 -15.28
C GLN A 125 7.80 13.43 -14.07
N GLY A 126 7.71 14.68 -13.60
CA GLY A 126 6.79 15.05 -12.53
C GLY A 126 5.34 14.77 -12.89
N ARG A 127 4.89 15.20 -14.08
CA ARG A 127 3.53 14.91 -14.58
C ARG A 127 3.26 13.42 -14.77
N TYR A 128 4.27 12.65 -15.16
CA TYR A 128 4.15 11.19 -15.25
C TYR A 128 3.90 10.56 -13.86
N ILE A 129 4.67 10.96 -12.85
CA ILE A 129 4.49 10.49 -11.46
C ILE A 129 3.10 10.91 -10.94
N GLN A 130 2.70 12.17 -11.16
CA GLN A 130 1.36 12.65 -10.80
C GLN A 130 0.25 11.83 -11.46
N GLY A 131 0.42 11.44 -12.73
CA GLY A 131 -0.52 10.57 -13.44
C GLY A 131 -0.66 9.19 -12.79
N LEU A 132 0.45 8.58 -12.37
CA LEU A 132 0.43 7.30 -11.66
C LEU A 132 -0.29 7.41 -10.31
N LEU A 133 0.03 8.43 -9.52
CA LEU A 133 -0.64 8.69 -8.24
C LEU A 133 -2.14 8.96 -8.43
N TYR A 134 -2.51 9.71 -9.47
CA TYR A 134 -3.90 9.98 -9.80
C TYR A 134 -4.66 8.69 -10.13
N GLN A 135 -4.06 7.81 -10.95
CA GLN A 135 -4.66 6.51 -11.31
C GLN A 135 -4.86 5.63 -10.08
N TYR A 136 -3.90 5.60 -9.15
CA TYR A 136 -4.06 4.90 -7.88
C TYR A 136 -5.28 5.40 -7.10
N TRP A 137 -5.37 6.70 -6.84
CA TRP A 137 -6.48 7.25 -6.06
C TRP A 137 -7.84 7.15 -6.74
N GLU A 138 -7.88 7.29 -8.08
CA GLU A 138 -9.11 7.08 -8.83
C GLU A 138 -9.58 5.61 -8.73
N ASN A 139 -8.64 4.66 -8.73
CA ASN A 139 -8.96 3.25 -8.49
C ASN A 139 -9.44 2.99 -7.06
N GLN A 140 -8.86 3.66 -6.05
CA GLN A 140 -9.34 3.58 -4.66
C GLN A 140 -10.76 4.11 -4.53
N ALA A 141 -11.06 5.28 -5.12
CA ALA A 141 -12.41 5.85 -5.13
C ALA A 141 -13.43 4.88 -5.74
N LYS A 142 -13.13 4.35 -6.94
CA LYS A 142 -14.00 3.39 -7.63
C LYS A 142 -14.23 2.11 -6.83
N ALA A 143 -13.17 1.56 -6.23
CA ALA A 143 -13.26 0.35 -5.41
C ALA A 143 -14.11 0.59 -4.15
N PHE A 144 -13.93 1.75 -3.52
CA PHE A 144 -14.68 2.15 -2.34
C PHE A 144 -16.18 2.30 -2.64
N ASP A 145 -16.53 3.05 -3.69
CA ASP A 145 -17.93 3.24 -4.10
C ASP A 145 -18.61 1.92 -4.49
N SER A 146 -17.89 1.03 -5.17
CA SER A 146 -18.41 -0.28 -5.58
C SER A 146 -18.73 -1.18 -4.37
N LYS A 147 -17.86 -1.18 -3.36
CA LYS A 147 -18.08 -1.92 -2.10
C LYS A 147 -19.30 -1.43 -1.33
N MET A 148 -19.58 -0.13 -1.37
CA MET A 148 -20.79 0.41 -0.75
C MET A 148 -22.08 -0.02 -1.45
N GLN A 149 -22.05 -0.25 -2.76
CA GLN A 149 -23.22 -0.68 -3.52
C GLN A 149 -23.49 -2.18 -3.44
N THR A 150 -22.47 -3.00 -3.15
CA THR A 150 -22.59 -4.46 -3.10
C THR A 150 -22.01 -5.02 -1.81
N LYS A 151 -22.89 -5.36 -0.85
CA LYS A 151 -22.53 -5.95 0.45
C LYS A 151 -21.78 -7.31 0.36
N ASP A 152 -21.74 -7.93 -0.82
CA ASP A 152 -21.18 -9.28 -1.04
C ASP A 152 -19.73 -9.32 -1.55
N GLN A 153 -19.09 -8.18 -1.84
CA GLN A 153 -17.72 -8.13 -2.40
C GLN A 153 -16.58 -8.05 -1.36
N ALA A 154 -16.90 -8.02 -0.06
CA ALA A 154 -15.93 -7.76 1.02
C ALA A 154 -14.74 -8.74 1.14
N ASN A 155 -14.72 -9.86 0.40
CA ASN A 155 -13.78 -10.96 0.63
C ASN A 155 -12.79 -11.24 -0.53
N ASN A 156 -12.58 -10.31 -1.48
CA ASN A 156 -11.56 -10.48 -2.52
C ASN A 156 -10.25 -9.74 -2.18
N PRO A 157 -9.14 -10.42 -1.84
CA PRO A 157 -7.85 -9.79 -1.53
C PRO A 157 -7.31 -8.92 -2.68
N ALA A 158 -7.66 -9.21 -3.93
CA ALA A 158 -7.24 -8.42 -5.07
C ALA A 158 -7.90 -7.02 -5.09
N GLU A 159 -9.08 -6.86 -4.48
CA GLU A 159 -9.74 -5.54 -4.38
C GLU A 159 -9.08 -4.64 -3.35
N SER A 160 -8.50 -5.19 -2.27
CA SER A 160 -7.76 -4.39 -1.28
C SER A 160 -6.42 -3.86 -1.80
N VAL A 161 -5.84 -4.52 -2.80
CA VAL A 161 -4.56 -4.09 -3.41
C VAL A 161 -4.75 -3.47 -4.80
N ARG A 162 -6.00 -3.26 -5.24
CA ARG A 162 -6.30 -2.77 -6.58
C ARG A 162 -5.62 -1.42 -6.82
N GLY A 163 -4.89 -1.31 -7.93
CA GLY A 163 -4.19 -0.08 -8.32
C GLY A 163 -2.88 0.16 -7.57
N MET A 164 -2.48 -0.72 -6.64
CA MET A 164 -1.22 -0.60 -5.89
C MET A 164 0.00 -0.54 -6.84
N SER A 165 -0.09 -1.18 -8.00
CA SER A 165 0.98 -1.15 -9.02
C SER A 165 1.31 0.27 -9.47
N ASP A 166 0.32 1.17 -9.57
CA ASP A 166 0.55 2.55 -9.99
C ASP A 166 1.21 3.36 -8.86
N LEU A 167 0.78 3.18 -7.60
CA LEU A 167 1.44 3.79 -6.43
C LEU A 167 2.90 3.37 -6.33
N LEU A 168 3.17 2.05 -6.31
CA LEU A 168 4.54 1.52 -6.22
C LEU A 168 5.40 1.96 -7.41
N SER A 169 4.81 2.12 -8.60
CA SER A 169 5.52 2.64 -9.76
C SER A 169 5.85 4.12 -9.61
N ALA A 170 4.95 4.91 -9.03
CA ALA A 170 5.17 6.33 -8.76
C ALA A 170 6.32 6.52 -7.76
N GLU A 171 6.30 5.75 -6.67
CA GLU A 171 7.36 5.75 -5.65
C GLU A 171 8.71 5.35 -6.24
N ALA A 172 8.77 4.23 -6.97
CA ALA A 172 10.01 3.78 -7.60
C ALA A 172 10.55 4.79 -8.61
N GLN A 173 9.67 5.45 -9.38
CA GLN A 173 10.06 6.49 -10.33
C GLN A 173 10.58 7.74 -9.62
N LEU A 174 9.96 8.16 -8.52
CA LEU A 174 10.37 9.32 -7.73
C LEU A 174 11.71 9.05 -7.03
N ASP A 175 11.89 7.90 -6.39
CA ASP A 175 13.13 7.51 -5.73
C ASP A 175 14.30 7.51 -6.72
N HIS A 176 14.13 6.83 -7.87
CA HIS A 176 15.13 6.85 -8.94
C HIS A 176 15.44 8.27 -9.42
N TRP A 177 14.44 9.13 -9.54
CA TRP A 177 14.65 10.53 -9.92
C TRP A 177 15.54 11.27 -8.91
N LYS A 178 15.25 11.12 -7.61
CA LYS A 178 16.02 11.72 -6.53
C LYS A 178 17.48 11.28 -6.58
N THR A 179 17.76 10.00 -6.85
CA THR A 179 19.15 9.52 -6.97
C THR A 179 19.93 10.17 -8.12
N LYS A 180 19.24 10.59 -9.19
CA LYS A 180 19.85 11.26 -10.36
C LYS A 180 20.00 12.77 -10.19
N THR A 181 19.18 13.37 -9.33
CA THR A 181 19.13 14.83 -9.10
C THR A 181 19.89 15.27 -7.85
N THR A 182 20.22 14.33 -6.95
CA THR A 182 21.09 14.58 -5.80
C THR A 182 22.54 14.75 -6.29
N PRO A 183 23.21 15.87 -5.96
CA PRO A 183 24.60 16.14 -6.37
C PRO A 183 25.63 15.23 -5.69
#